data_AF-A0A2U1ZX39-F1
#
_entry.id   AF-A0A2U1ZX39-F1
#
_cell.length_a   1.000
_cell.length_b   1.000
_cell.length_c   1.000
_cell.angle_alpha   90.00
_cell.angle_beta   90.00
_cell.angle_gamma   90.00
#
_symmetry.space_group_name_H-M   'P 1'
#
loop_
_entity.id
_entity.type
_entity.pdbx_description
1 polymer ?
#
loop_
_entity_poly.entity_id
_entity_poly.type
_entity_poly.pdbx_seq_one_letter_code
_entity_poly.pdbx_strand_id
1 'polypeptide(L)'
;MSGPEGDAGAGGPADAGRRKVVVTVDGDLAGTLPRLREAGLTVDATLTTMSIVTGTVDDAGEKALAALHGVHVEREDALQIQPPPAPQ
;
A
#
# COMPACT_ATOMS: atom_id res chain seq x y z
N MET A 1 -6.53 -27.21 36.13
CA MET A 1 -5.75 -26.01 35.76
C MET A 1 -5.96 -25.80 34.27
N SER A 2 -6.75 -24.78 33.91
CA SER A 2 -6.31 -23.63 33.09
C SER A 2 -5.89 -24.10 31.69
N GLY A 3 -6.71 -24.03 30.63
CA GLY A 3 -7.23 -22.81 30.00
C GLY A 3 -6.42 -22.58 28.71
N PRO A 4 -7.04 -22.43 27.52
CA PRO A 4 -6.31 -22.41 26.26
C PRO A 4 -5.58 -21.07 26.06
N GLU A 5 -4.26 -21.11 25.89
CA GLU A 5 -3.47 -19.95 25.52
C GLU A 5 -3.64 -19.64 24.03
N GLY A 6 -4.28 -18.51 23.77
CA GLY A 6 -3.71 -17.48 22.91
C GLY A 6 -3.73 -17.77 21.41
N ASP A 7 -4.79 -17.28 20.77
CA ASP A 7 -4.81 -16.59 19.48
C ASP A 7 -3.40 -16.28 18.91
N ALA A 8 -2.86 -17.19 18.12
CA ALA A 8 -1.77 -16.88 17.21
C ALA A 8 -2.38 -16.09 16.06
N GLY A 9 -2.29 -14.77 16.20
CA GLY A 9 -2.87 -13.77 15.32
C GLY A 9 -2.82 -14.16 13.85
N ALA A 10 -3.97 -13.95 13.22
CA ALA A 10 -4.19 -13.97 11.80
C ALA A 10 -3.10 -13.19 11.04
N GLY A 11 -2.20 -13.94 10.44
CA GLY A 11 -1.29 -13.49 9.38
C GLY A 11 -1.18 -14.62 8.38
N GLY A 12 -2.30 -14.97 7.74
CA GLY A 12 -2.29 -15.96 6.67
C GLY A 12 -1.28 -15.57 5.57
N PRO A 13 -0.66 -16.53 4.87
CA PRO A 13 0.25 -16.26 3.76
C PRO A 13 -0.55 -15.75 2.54
N ALA A 14 -1.10 -14.55 2.61
CA ALA A 14 -2.05 -14.06 1.62
C ALA A 14 -1.42 -13.16 0.53
N ASP A 15 -0.19 -12.67 0.71
CA ASP A 15 0.31 -11.55 -0.10
C ASP A 15 1.82 -11.62 -0.39
N ALA A 16 2.36 -12.79 -0.74
CA ALA A 16 3.80 -12.98 -0.96
C ALA A 16 4.39 -12.22 -2.17
N GLY A 17 3.65 -11.32 -2.79
CA GLY A 17 4.11 -10.58 -3.97
C GLY A 17 3.46 -9.23 -4.23
N ARG A 18 2.38 -8.85 -3.53
CA ARG A 18 1.82 -7.50 -3.61
C ARG A 18 2.29 -6.69 -2.41
N ARG A 19 2.34 -5.39 -2.60
CA ARG A 19 2.80 -4.41 -1.61
C ARG A 19 1.89 -3.22 -1.67
N LYS A 20 1.65 -2.60 -0.51
CA LYS A 20 0.99 -1.31 -0.46
C LYS A 20 1.93 -0.21 -0.92
N VAL A 21 1.40 0.67 -1.76
CA VAL A 21 2.11 1.82 -2.30
C VAL A 21 1.24 3.06 -2.20
N VAL A 22 1.92 4.18 -2.01
CA VAL A 22 1.39 5.53 -2.15
C VAL A 22 1.96 6.08 -3.44
N VAL A 23 1.07 6.52 -4.33
CA VAL A 23 1.42 7.03 -5.65
C VAL A 23 1.04 8.49 -5.72
N THR A 24 2.02 9.35 -5.93
CA THR A 24 1.82 10.79 -6.14
C THR A 24 1.89 11.10 -7.62
N VAL A 25 0.87 11.78 -8.16
CA VAL A 25 0.80 12.17 -9.56
C VAL A 25 1.06 13.67 -9.70
N ASP A 26 2.04 14.03 -10.52
CA ASP A 26 2.28 15.39 -10.96
C ASP A 26 1.33 15.74 -12.11
N GLY A 27 0.45 16.73 -11.90
CA GLY A 27 -0.50 17.19 -12.91
C GLY A 27 -1.85 16.47 -12.89
N ASP A 28 -2.27 15.95 -14.05
CA ASP A 28 -3.63 15.44 -14.26
C ASP A 28 -3.81 14.02 -13.70
N LEU A 29 -4.31 13.94 -12.47
CA LEU A 29 -4.65 12.68 -11.82
C LEU A 29 -5.73 11.90 -12.59
N ALA A 30 -6.75 12.57 -13.14
CA ALA A 30 -7.89 11.90 -13.74
C ALA A 30 -7.49 11.13 -15.02
N GLY A 31 -6.64 11.72 -15.86
CA GLY A 31 -6.08 11.06 -17.04
C GLY A 31 -4.96 10.06 -16.73
N THR A 32 -4.30 10.19 -15.57
CA THR A 32 -3.23 9.28 -15.15
C THR A 32 -3.77 8.02 -14.47
N LEU A 33 -4.90 8.10 -13.76
CA LEU A 33 -5.49 6.99 -13.01
C LEU A 33 -5.73 5.71 -13.86
N PRO A 34 -6.22 5.78 -15.11
CA PRO A 34 -6.32 4.60 -15.98
C PRO A 34 -4.95 3.94 -16.22
N ARG A 35 -3.91 4.75 -16.46
CA ARG A 35 -2.55 4.25 -16.72
C ARG A 35 -1.95 3.57 -15.48
N LEU A 36 -2.24 4.07 -14.29
CA LEU A 36 -1.83 3.43 -13.04
C LEU A 36 -2.45 2.02 -12.92
N ARG A 37 -3.73 1.89 -13.27
CA ARG A 37 -4.44 0.61 -13.27
C ARG A 37 -3.90 -0.35 -14.33
N GLU A 38 -3.64 0.15 -15.53
CA GLU A 38 -3.01 -0.62 -16.62
C GLU A 38 -1.60 -1.10 -16.25
N ALA A 39 -0.88 -0.31 -15.46
CA ALA A 39 0.42 -0.68 -14.90
C ALA A 39 0.34 -1.69 -13.75
N GLY A 40 -0.87 -2.12 -13.34
CA GLY A 40 -1.06 -3.15 -12.32
C GLY A 40 -1.42 -2.63 -10.92
N LEU A 41 -1.63 -1.32 -10.76
CA LEU A 41 -2.08 -0.79 -9.47
C LEU A 41 -3.54 -1.16 -9.21
N THR A 42 -3.77 -1.87 -8.11
CA THR A 42 -5.10 -2.03 -7.51
C THR A 42 -5.35 -0.83 -6.59
N VAL A 43 -6.22 0.08 -7.02
CA VAL A 43 -6.51 1.33 -6.28
C VAL A 43 -7.40 1.05 -5.08
N ASP A 44 -6.92 1.39 -3.89
CA ASP A 44 -7.67 1.35 -2.62
C ASP A 44 -8.40 2.69 -2.38
N ALA A 45 -7.68 3.81 -2.49
CA ALA A 45 -8.25 5.14 -2.31
C ALA A 45 -7.59 6.17 -3.23
N THR A 46 -8.29 7.27 -3.45
CA THR A 46 -7.79 8.40 -4.25
C THR A 46 -8.05 9.69 -3.50
N LEU A 47 -6.96 10.39 -3.16
CA LEU A 47 -6.94 11.65 -2.44
C LEU A 47 -6.75 12.78 -3.47
N THR A 48 -7.84 13.15 -4.14
CA THR A 48 -7.84 14.05 -5.30
C THR A 48 -7.26 15.43 -5.00
N THR A 49 -7.49 15.99 -3.81
CA THR A 49 -6.94 17.30 -3.39
C THR A 49 -5.41 17.32 -3.36
N MET A 50 -4.78 16.17 -3.12
CA MET A 50 -3.33 16.05 -2.98
C MET A 50 -2.69 15.35 -4.19
N SER A 51 -3.49 14.96 -5.19
CA SER A 51 -3.07 14.13 -6.32
C SER A 51 -2.41 12.80 -5.91
N ILE A 52 -2.88 12.19 -4.81
CA ILE A 52 -2.35 10.94 -4.27
C ILE A 52 -3.33 9.79 -4.52
N VAL A 53 -2.80 8.63 -4.89
CA VAL A 53 -3.52 7.36 -5.01
C VAL A 53 -2.86 6.35 -4.11
N THR A 54 -3.61 5.68 -3.26
CA THR A 54 -3.11 4.54 -2.49
C THR A 54 -3.64 3.26 -3.08
N GLY A 55 -2.82 2.22 -3.04
CA GLY A 55 -3.20 0.95 -3.62
C GLY A 55 -2.23 -0.17 -3.29
N THR A 56 -2.51 -1.33 -3.84
CA THR A 56 -1.62 -2.49 -3.83
C THR A 56 -1.10 -2.79 -5.23
N VAL A 57 0.17 -3.17 -5.33
CA VAL A 57 0.83 -3.49 -6.60
C VAL A 57 1.82 -4.63 -6.39
N ASP A 58 2.01 -5.47 -7.40
CA ASP A 58 3.09 -6.47 -7.43
C ASP A 58 4.43 -5.88 -7.91
N ASP A 59 5.53 -6.64 -7.78
CA ASP A 59 6.89 -6.17 -8.13
C ASP A 59 7.03 -5.75 -9.61
N ALA A 60 6.31 -6.41 -10.52
CA ALA A 60 6.31 -6.04 -11.93
C ALA A 60 5.54 -4.74 -12.15
N GLY A 61 4.38 -4.60 -11.50
CA GLY A 61 3.61 -3.35 -11.53
C GLY A 61 4.33 -2.18 -10.87
N GLU A 62 5.09 -2.38 -9.78
CA GLU A 62 5.90 -1.35 -9.14
C GLU A 62 6.90 -0.73 -10.13
N LYS A 63 7.58 -1.57 -10.91
CA LYS A 63 8.50 -1.14 -11.97
C LYS A 63 7.78 -0.41 -13.11
N ALA A 64 6.60 -0.88 -13.48
CA ALA A 64 5.79 -0.25 -14.52
C ALA A 64 5.31 1.15 -14.08
N LEU A 65 4.87 1.30 -12.82
CA LEU A 65 4.46 2.57 -12.25
C LEU A 65 5.62 3.56 -12.17
N ALA A 66 6.80 3.11 -11.73
CA ALA A 66 8.01 3.94 -11.65
C ALA A 66 8.51 4.43 -13.03
N ALA A 67 8.11 3.75 -14.12
CA ALA A 67 8.43 4.15 -15.48
C ALA A 67 7.46 5.20 -16.05
N LEU A 68 6.34 5.48 -15.38
CA LEU A 68 5.38 6.49 -15.83
C LEU A 68 5.90 7.90 -15.55
N HIS A 69 5.84 8.77 -16.56
CA HIS A 69 6.23 10.16 -16.41
C HIS A 69 5.27 10.90 -15.45
N GLY A 70 5.83 11.68 -14.52
CA GLY A 70 5.05 12.45 -13.54
C GLY A 70 4.43 11.59 -12.44
N VAL A 71 4.91 10.35 -12.25
CA VAL A 71 4.44 9.47 -11.19
C VAL A 71 5.57 9.22 -10.20
N HIS A 72 5.29 9.42 -8.90
CA HIS A 72 6.18 9.07 -7.81
C HIS A 72 5.56 7.93 -7.01
N VAL A 73 6.33 6.85 -6.80
CA VAL A 73 5.85 5.66 -6.09
C VAL A 73 6.64 5.53 -4.80
N GLU A 74 5.93 5.55 -3.68
CA GLU A 74 6.49 5.30 -2.35
C GLU A 74 5.86 4.02 -1.79
N ARG A 75 6.67 3.18 -1.15
CA ARG A 75 6.16 1.97 -0.49
C ARG A 75 5.63 2.35 0.88
N GLU A 76 4.47 1.81 1.25
CA GLU A 76 3.98 1.94 2.62
C GLU A 76 4.76 0.96 3.50
N ASP A 77 5.80 1.45 4.16
CA ASP A 77 6.48 0.68 5.20
C ASP A 77 5.56 0.58 6.42
N ALA A 78 5.24 -0.65 6.83
CA ALA A 78 4.48 -0.88 8.05
C ALA A 78 5.33 -0.45 9.26
N LEU A 79 5.09 0.77 9.75
CA LEU A 79 5.67 1.22 11.00
C LEU A 79 5.02 0.43 12.15
N GLN A 80 5.78 -0.50 12.72
CA GLN A 80 5.34 -1.23 13.90
C GLN A 80 5.47 -0.31 15.12
N ILE A 81 4.37 0.32 15.53
CA ILE A 81 4.34 1.14 16.74
C ILE A 81 4.35 0.19 17.94
N GLN A 82 5.37 0.30 18.80
CA GLN A 82 5.42 -0.46 20.04
C GLN A 82 4.22 -0.10 20.93
N PRO A 83 3.56 -1.08 21.57
CA PRO A 83 2.50 -0.77 22.51
C PRO A 83 3.06 0.09 23.67
N PRO A 84 2.27 1.02 24.21
CA PRO A 84 2.71 1.82 25.34
C PRO A 84 3.06 0.91 26.54
N PRO A 85 4.05 1.28 27.37
CA PRO A 85 4.36 0.52 28.57
C PRO A 85 3.12 0.46 29.48
N ALA A 86 2.86 -0.72 30.05
CA ALA A 86 1.72 -0.90 30.95
C ALA A 86 1.81 0.08 32.14
N PRO A 87 0.67 0.62 32.61
CA PRO A 87 0.65 1.42 33.82
C PRO A 87 1.13 0.57 35.01
N GLN A 88 1.97 1.16 35.87
CA GLN A 88 2.45 0.55 37.11
C GLN A 88 1.38 0.51 38.19
#